data_AF-A0A0L0S070-F1
#
_entry.id   AF-A0A0L0S070-F1
#
_cell.length_a   1.000
_cell.length_b   1.000
_cell.length_c   1.000
_cell.angle_alpha   90.00
_cell.angle_beta   90.00
_cell.angle_gamma   90.00
#
_symmetry.space_group_name_H-M   'P 1'
#
loop_
_entity.id
_entity.type
_entity.pdbx_description
1 polymer ?
#
loop_
_entity_poly.entity_id
_entity_poly.type
_entity_poly.pdbx_seq_one_letter_code
_entity_poly.pdbx_strand_id
1 'polypeptide(L)'
;MYDPDLLRDVDRLHLSTTPTTTPPDPTADDEHVARQLNLEEYTQTGDLITCACCWDDLAWEDMVACRAGHLFCTACLARVVQEAVFGQQAAALVTDGPAADGVACFHSDGCSATFDDASVARAVAAYERDQKRERAAAARTQPPAAAGD
;
A
#
# COMPACT_ATOMS: atom_id res chain seq x y z
N MET A 1 -10.88 17.31 44.58
CA MET A 1 -9.77 16.71 45.35
C MET A 1 -9.16 15.69 44.42
N TYR A 2 -7.95 15.96 43.92
CA TYR A 2 -7.29 15.16 42.89
C TYR A 2 -6.44 14.11 43.62
N ASP A 3 -6.58 12.84 43.25
CA ASP A 3 -5.86 11.73 43.87
C ASP A 3 -4.39 11.73 43.39
N PRO A 4 -3.43 12.08 44.25
CA PRO A 4 -2.03 12.22 43.87
C PRO A 4 -1.36 10.87 43.55
N ASP A 5 -1.93 9.75 44.01
CA ASP A 5 -1.38 8.42 43.74
C ASP A 5 -1.79 7.93 42.34
N LEU A 6 -2.98 8.33 41.86
CA LEU A 6 -3.41 8.09 40.48
C LEU A 6 -2.46 8.74 39.46
N LEU A 7 -1.90 9.93 39.74
CA LEU A 7 -0.92 10.55 38.84
C LEU A 7 0.40 9.83 38.81
N ARG A 8 0.88 9.37 39.96
CA ARG A 8 2.15 8.67 40.05
C ARG A 8 2.12 7.37 39.27
N ASP A 9 0.95 6.73 39.22
CA ASP A 9 0.76 5.50 38.45
C ASP A 9 0.66 5.78 36.94
N VAL A 10 0.04 6.89 36.54
CA VAL A 10 0.05 7.37 35.14
C VAL A 10 1.49 7.72 34.68
N ASP A 11 2.25 8.44 35.50
CA ASP A 11 3.64 8.80 35.19
C ASP A 11 4.53 7.56 35.07
N ARG A 12 4.33 6.55 35.92
CA ARG A 12 5.05 5.27 35.84
C ARG A 12 4.77 4.50 34.55
N LEU A 13 3.53 4.51 34.06
CA LEU A 13 3.16 3.89 32.78
C LEU A 13 3.86 4.59 31.60
N HIS A 14 4.00 5.92 31.66
CA HIS A 14 4.70 6.70 30.63
C HIS A 14 6.24 6.54 30.67
N LEU A 15 6.82 6.26 31.83
CA LEU A 15 8.27 6.10 32.03
C LEU A 15 8.80 4.69 31.71
N SER A 16 7.94 3.67 31.63
CA SER A 16 8.34 2.32 31.21
C SER A 16 8.64 2.19 29.71
N THR A 17 8.38 3.22 28.93
CA THR A 17 8.71 3.24 27.49
C THR A 17 10.01 4.02 27.22
N THR A 18 11.02 3.28 26.73
CA THR A 18 12.18 3.66 25.86
C THR A 18 13.58 3.71 26.53
N PRO A 19 14.69 3.25 25.87
CA PRO A 19 15.15 3.76 24.55
C PRO A 19 15.78 2.76 23.54
N THR A 20 15.80 3.22 22.27
CA THR A 20 16.72 2.85 21.15
C THR A 20 16.13 2.03 19.99
N THR A 21 15.70 2.80 19.00
CA THR A 21 15.39 2.58 17.57
C THR A 21 14.21 3.51 17.34
N THR A 22 14.15 4.23 16.21
CA THR A 22 12.93 4.96 15.85
C THR A 22 11.75 4.01 16.09
N PRO A 23 10.84 4.30 17.03
CA PRO A 23 9.75 3.38 17.34
C PRO A 23 9.01 3.11 16.02
N PRO A 24 8.62 1.86 15.72
CA PRO A 24 7.76 1.60 14.58
C PRO A 24 6.59 2.57 14.69
N ASP A 25 6.35 3.32 13.62
CA ASP A 25 5.21 4.22 13.54
C ASP A 25 3.96 3.41 13.93
N PRO A 26 3.31 3.69 15.08
CA PRO A 26 2.22 2.86 15.57
C PRO A 26 1.09 2.77 14.54
N THR A 27 0.92 3.81 13.72
CA THR A 27 -0.10 3.87 12.67
C THR A 27 0.17 2.90 11.51
N ALA A 28 1.42 2.55 11.24
CA ALA A 28 1.79 1.67 10.13
C ALA A 28 1.56 0.18 10.44
N ASP A 29 1.59 -0.18 11.73
CA ASP A 29 1.19 -1.50 12.22
C ASP A 29 -0.33 -1.58 12.30
N ASP A 30 -1.00 -0.51 12.75
CA ASP A 30 -2.45 -0.40 12.76
C ASP A 30 -3.07 -0.54 11.35
N GLU A 31 -2.52 0.15 10.34
CA GLU A 31 -2.99 0.04 8.94
C GLU A 31 -2.83 -1.39 8.40
N HIS A 32 -1.75 -2.08 8.77
CA HIS A 32 -1.49 -3.45 8.33
C HIS A 32 -2.49 -4.42 8.95
N VAL A 33 -2.71 -4.32 10.25
CA VAL A 33 -3.72 -5.13 10.96
C VAL A 33 -5.11 -4.84 10.40
N ALA A 34 -5.46 -3.57 10.15
CA ALA A 34 -6.73 -3.20 9.55
C ALA A 34 -6.93 -3.83 8.16
N ARG A 35 -5.93 -3.77 7.28
CA ARG A 35 -6.00 -4.44 5.97
C ARG A 35 -6.19 -5.95 6.11
N GLN A 36 -5.48 -6.58 7.03
CA GLN A 36 -5.59 -8.02 7.23
C GLN A 36 -7.00 -8.42 7.68
N LEU A 37 -7.55 -7.70 8.68
CA LEU A 37 -8.91 -7.94 9.17
C LEU A 37 -9.95 -7.72 8.06
N ASN A 38 -9.80 -6.67 7.27
CA ASN A 38 -10.71 -6.39 6.15
C ASN A 38 -10.62 -7.52 5.11
N LEU A 39 -9.42 -7.96 4.73
CA LEU A 39 -9.27 -9.08 3.79
C LEU A 39 -9.92 -10.37 4.31
N GLU A 40 -9.75 -10.68 5.58
CA GLU A 40 -10.37 -11.84 6.23
C GLU A 40 -11.90 -11.73 6.21
N GLU A 41 -12.46 -10.56 6.51
CA GLU A 41 -13.91 -10.31 6.47
C GLU A 41 -14.47 -10.49 5.06
N TYR A 42 -13.88 -9.82 4.05
CA TYR A 42 -14.31 -9.94 2.65
C TYR A 42 -14.22 -11.37 2.13
N THR A 43 -13.19 -12.12 2.56
CA THR A 43 -13.04 -13.53 2.21
C THR A 43 -14.16 -14.37 2.82
N GLN A 44 -14.55 -14.09 4.07
CA GLN A 44 -15.62 -14.81 4.76
C GLN A 44 -17.00 -14.50 4.20
N THR A 45 -17.24 -13.26 3.78
CA THR A 45 -18.53 -12.84 3.20
C THR A 45 -18.65 -13.15 1.70
N GLY A 46 -17.53 -13.43 1.02
CA GLY A 46 -17.48 -13.67 -0.41
C GLY A 46 -17.58 -12.39 -1.24
N ASP A 47 -17.20 -11.25 -0.66
CA ASP A 47 -17.31 -9.92 -1.28
C ASP A 47 -16.00 -9.45 -1.93
N LEU A 48 -14.99 -10.31 -2.03
CA LEU A 48 -13.74 -9.98 -2.70
C LEU A 48 -13.97 -9.52 -4.15
N ILE A 49 -13.12 -8.61 -4.60
CA ILE A 49 -13.25 -7.95 -5.89
C ILE A 49 -12.12 -8.40 -6.80
N THR A 50 -12.49 -8.93 -7.95
CA THR A 50 -11.53 -9.40 -8.94
C THR A 50 -10.89 -8.24 -9.71
N CYS A 51 -9.56 -8.22 -9.76
CA CYS A 51 -8.80 -7.29 -10.59
C CYS A 51 -8.97 -7.60 -12.08
N ALA A 52 -9.29 -6.61 -12.91
CA ALA A 52 -9.45 -6.80 -14.36
C ALA A 52 -8.13 -7.07 -15.14
N CYS A 53 -6.97 -7.02 -14.48
CA CYS A 53 -5.65 -7.21 -15.10
C CYS A 53 -4.99 -8.54 -14.71
N CYS A 54 -4.92 -8.86 -13.41
CA CYS A 54 -4.27 -10.09 -12.92
C CYS A 54 -5.24 -11.20 -12.50
N TRP A 55 -6.55 -10.92 -12.46
CA TRP A 55 -7.58 -11.84 -11.99
C TRP A 55 -7.44 -12.33 -10.54
N ASP A 56 -6.60 -11.66 -9.73
CA ASP A 56 -6.59 -11.89 -8.30
C ASP A 56 -7.83 -11.25 -7.66
N ASP A 57 -8.31 -11.86 -6.57
CA ASP A 57 -9.42 -11.39 -5.75
C ASP A 57 -8.87 -10.65 -4.53
N LEU A 58 -9.24 -9.38 -4.36
CA LEU A 58 -8.71 -8.51 -3.30
C LEU A 58 -9.83 -7.78 -2.55
N ALA A 59 -9.49 -7.28 -1.35
CA ALA A 59 -10.36 -6.36 -0.62
C ALA A 59 -10.36 -4.97 -1.27
N TRP A 60 -11.39 -4.17 -0.98
CA TRP A 60 -11.61 -2.85 -1.58
C TRP A 60 -10.42 -1.89 -1.42
N GLU A 61 -9.71 -1.96 -0.30
CA GLU A 61 -8.57 -1.10 0.05
C GLU A 61 -7.40 -1.22 -0.92
N ASP A 62 -7.30 -2.37 -1.59
CA ASP A 62 -6.26 -2.69 -2.55
C ASP A 62 -6.72 -2.53 -4.00
N MET A 63 -7.92 -2.00 -4.23
CA MET A 63 -8.49 -1.72 -5.55
C MET A 63 -8.45 -0.23 -5.88
N VAL A 64 -8.20 0.11 -7.14
CA VAL A 64 -8.22 1.45 -7.75
C VAL A 64 -9.14 1.44 -8.97
N ALA A 65 -9.78 2.58 -9.26
CA ALA A 65 -10.67 2.72 -10.41
C ALA A 65 -10.15 3.78 -11.38
N CYS A 66 -10.31 3.56 -12.69
CA CYS A 66 -10.20 4.66 -13.64
C CYS A 66 -11.45 5.56 -13.57
N ARG A 67 -11.42 6.74 -14.21
CA ARG A 67 -12.57 7.67 -14.24
C ARG A 67 -13.84 7.11 -14.90
N ALA A 68 -13.72 6.01 -15.67
CA ALA A 68 -14.86 5.29 -16.25
C ALA A 68 -15.39 4.13 -15.37
N GLY A 69 -14.72 3.81 -14.26
CA GLY A 69 -15.17 2.79 -13.30
C GLY A 69 -14.56 1.39 -13.45
N HIS A 70 -13.58 1.19 -14.34
CA HIS A 70 -12.86 -0.09 -14.41
C HIS A 70 -11.95 -0.27 -13.19
N LEU A 71 -12.03 -1.45 -12.57
CA LEU A 71 -11.35 -1.78 -11.31
C LEU A 71 -10.08 -2.61 -11.54
N PHE A 72 -9.01 -2.21 -10.87
CA PHE A 72 -7.70 -2.85 -10.89
C PHE A 72 -7.09 -2.86 -9.50
N CYS A 73 -6.17 -3.77 -9.20
CA CYS A 73 -5.43 -3.69 -7.95
C CYS A 73 -4.37 -2.57 -7.99
N THR A 74 -4.04 -2.02 -6.83
CA THR A 74 -2.99 -1.02 -6.63
C THR A 74 -1.64 -1.51 -7.16
N ALA A 75 -1.34 -2.81 -7.03
CA ALA A 75 -0.11 -3.40 -7.54
C ALA A 75 -0.02 -3.38 -9.08
N CYS A 76 -1.12 -3.64 -9.80
CA CYS A 76 -1.16 -3.53 -11.26
C CYS A 76 -0.96 -2.09 -11.72
N LEU A 77 -1.65 -1.12 -11.11
CA LEU A 77 -1.46 0.29 -11.46
C LEU A 77 -0.04 0.77 -11.16
N ALA A 78 0.53 0.38 -10.02
CA ALA A 78 1.90 0.73 -9.66
C ALA A 78 2.92 0.21 -10.68
N ARG A 79 2.77 -1.04 -11.14
CA ARG A 79 3.63 -1.60 -12.20
C ARG A 79 3.54 -0.80 -13.49
N VAL A 80 2.33 -0.45 -13.94
CA VAL A 80 2.12 0.40 -15.12
C VAL A 80 2.82 1.75 -14.96
N VAL A 81 2.69 2.39 -13.79
CA VAL A 81 3.39 3.65 -13.48
C VAL A 81 4.90 3.49 -13.55
N GLN A 82 5.45 2.42 -12.95
CA GLN A 82 6.88 2.15 -12.99
C GLN A 82 7.40 1.92 -14.41
N GLU A 83 6.66 1.16 -15.22
CA GLU A 83 7.00 0.89 -16.62
C GLU A 83 6.92 2.15 -17.49
N ALA A 84 5.99 3.06 -17.17
CA ALA A 84 5.87 4.35 -17.82
C ALA A 84 7.02 5.31 -17.48
N VAL A 85 7.44 5.35 -16.21
CA VAL A 85 8.49 6.27 -15.73
C VAL A 85 9.91 5.76 -16.01
N PHE A 86 10.15 4.46 -15.81
CA PHE A 86 11.48 3.85 -15.90
C PHE A 86 11.68 2.92 -17.10
N GLY A 87 10.58 2.47 -17.72
CA GLY A 87 10.61 1.60 -18.89
C GLY A 87 10.52 2.35 -20.22
N GLN A 88 10.27 1.61 -21.30
CA GLN A 88 10.09 2.18 -22.65
C GLN A 88 8.62 2.49 -22.97
N GLN A 89 7.71 2.38 -22.00
CA GLN A 89 6.26 2.39 -22.21
C GLN A 89 5.65 3.78 -21.99
N ALA A 90 6.21 4.82 -22.63
CA ALA A 90 5.68 6.19 -22.54
C ALA A 90 4.20 6.30 -22.97
N ALA A 91 3.70 5.34 -23.77
CA ALA A 91 2.30 5.26 -24.21
C ALA A 91 1.29 5.01 -23.08
N ALA A 92 1.73 4.60 -21.88
CA ALA A 92 0.87 4.49 -20.71
C ALA A 92 0.54 5.85 -20.07
N LEU A 93 1.26 6.92 -20.47
CA LEU A 93 0.98 8.30 -20.09
C LEU A 93 0.15 8.97 -21.17
N VAL A 94 -0.94 9.62 -20.77
CA VAL A 94 -1.70 10.48 -21.69
C VAL A 94 -1.08 11.87 -21.66
N THR A 95 -0.25 12.21 -22.64
CA THR A 95 0.45 13.51 -22.71
C THR A 95 -0.27 14.57 -23.56
N ASP A 96 -1.35 14.18 -24.26
CA ASP A 96 -2.05 15.06 -25.21
C ASP A 96 -3.48 15.36 -24.73
N GLY A 97 -3.74 16.61 -24.33
CA GLY A 97 -5.09 17.10 -23.96
C GLY A 97 -5.11 18.04 -22.73
N PRO A 98 -6.27 18.62 -22.36
CA PRO A 98 -6.37 19.54 -21.21
C PRO A 98 -6.19 18.84 -19.83
N ALA A 99 -6.01 17.51 -19.81
CA ALA A 99 -5.72 16.67 -18.65
C ALA A 99 -4.47 15.80 -18.90
N ALA A 100 -3.43 16.38 -19.50
CA ALA A 100 -2.20 15.75 -20.04
C ALA A 100 -1.24 15.11 -19.01
N ASP A 101 -1.64 14.94 -17.75
CA ASP A 101 -0.77 14.44 -16.68
C ASP A 101 -1.45 13.25 -15.98
N GLY A 102 -1.68 12.16 -16.71
CA GLY A 102 -2.39 11.01 -16.14
C GLY A 102 -2.01 9.66 -16.75
N VAL A 103 -2.17 8.61 -15.95
CA VAL A 103 -2.01 7.22 -16.40
C VAL A 103 -3.27 6.79 -17.15
N ALA A 104 -3.11 6.30 -18.37
CA ALA A 104 -4.21 5.78 -19.18
C ALA A 104 -4.83 4.54 -18.53
N CYS A 105 -6.14 4.38 -18.70
CA CYS A 105 -6.79 3.11 -18.42
C CYS A 105 -6.20 2.02 -19.32
N PHE A 106 -5.93 0.86 -18.73
CA PHE A 106 -5.37 -0.31 -19.43
C PHE A 106 -6.36 -1.48 -19.47
N HIS A 107 -7.66 -1.15 -19.48
CA HIS A 107 -8.71 -2.15 -19.73
C HIS A 107 -8.70 -2.55 -21.22
N SER A 108 -9.03 -3.80 -21.51
CA SER A 108 -8.95 -4.37 -22.87
C SER A 108 -10.05 -3.90 -23.83
N ASP A 109 -11.05 -3.17 -23.34
CA ASP A 109 -12.16 -2.64 -24.13
C ASP A 109 -11.82 -1.34 -24.88
N GLY A 110 -10.58 -0.83 -24.75
CA GLY A 110 -10.13 0.39 -25.42
C GLY A 110 -10.57 1.68 -24.71
N CYS A 111 -10.85 1.61 -23.40
CA CYS A 111 -11.17 2.78 -22.58
C CYS A 111 -10.10 3.88 -22.67
N SER A 112 -10.51 5.10 -23.00
CA SER A 112 -9.64 6.29 -23.08
C SER A 112 -9.63 7.13 -21.79
N ALA A 113 -10.23 6.65 -20.71
CA ALA A 113 -10.22 7.34 -19.42
C ALA A 113 -8.84 7.25 -18.77
N THR A 114 -8.57 8.13 -17.81
CA THR A 114 -7.36 8.11 -16.99
C THR A 114 -7.67 7.73 -15.56
N PHE A 115 -6.64 7.37 -14.81
CA PHE A 115 -6.68 7.38 -13.34
C PHE A 115 -6.49 8.80 -12.81
N ASP A 116 -7.11 9.11 -11.68
CA ASP A 116 -6.84 10.35 -10.97
C ASP A 116 -5.53 10.27 -10.15
N ASP A 117 -4.96 11.43 -9.84
CA ASP A 117 -3.68 11.53 -9.13
C ASP A 117 -3.69 10.85 -7.77
N ALA A 118 -4.83 10.85 -7.06
CA ALA A 118 -4.92 10.20 -5.75
C ALA A 118 -4.90 8.67 -5.89
N SER A 119 -5.55 8.11 -6.91
CA SER A 119 -5.46 6.69 -7.24
C SER A 119 -4.02 6.28 -7.61
N VAL A 120 -3.35 7.08 -8.44
CA VAL A 120 -1.94 6.85 -8.82
C VAL A 120 -1.01 6.94 -7.62
N ALA A 121 -1.12 8.01 -6.81
CA ALA A 121 -0.31 8.21 -5.61
C ALA A 121 -0.52 7.08 -4.60
N ARG A 122 -1.76 6.63 -4.40
CA ARG A 122 -2.06 5.50 -3.50
C ARG A 122 -1.42 4.21 -4.00
N ALA A 123 -1.48 3.93 -5.30
CA ALA A 123 -0.86 2.74 -5.89
C ALA A 123 0.66 2.74 -5.70
N VAL A 124 1.33 3.85 -6.00
CA VAL A 124 2.79 4.00 -5.80
C VAL A 124 3.16 3.84 -4.33
N ALA A 125 2.45 4.52 -3.42
CA ALA A 125 2.71 4.42 -1.99
C ALA A 125 2.47 3.00 -1.46
N ALA A 126 1.45 2.28 -1.95
CA ALA A 126 1.21 0.87 -1.60
C ALA A 126 2.40 -0.01 -2.04
N TYR A 127 2.83 0.13 -3.29
CA TYR A 127 3.98 -0.61 -3.81
C TYR A 127 5.26 -0.37 -2.99
N GLU A 128 5.55 0.88 -2.63
CA GLU A 128 6.72 1.22 -1.81
C GLU A 128 6.65 0.59 -0.40
N ARG A 129 5.46 0.59 0.21
CA ARG A 129 5.23 -0.08 1.51
C ARG A 129 5.48 -1.57 1.39
N ASP A 130 4.95 -2.22 0.36
CA ASP A 130 5.09 -3.66 0.17
C ASP A 130 6.56 -4.05 -0.08
N GLN A 131 7.27 -3.32 -0.95
CA GLN A 131 8.71 -3.48 -1.15
C GLN A 131 9.51 -3.34 0.14
N LYS A 132 9.19 -2.34 0.97
CA LYS A 132 9.85 -2.15 2.27
C LYS A 132 9.60 -3.33 3.21
N ARG A 133 8.36 -3.85 3.24
CA ARG A 133 7.99 -5.02 4.06
C ARG A 133 8.69 -6.28 3.59
N GLU A 134 8.71 -6.55 2.30
CA GLU A 134 9.41 -7.71 1.70
C GLU A 134 10.92 -7.67 2.00
N ARG A 135 11.57 -6.52 1.83
CA ARG A 135 13.00 -6.35 2.15
C ARG A 135 13.27 -6.54 3.64
N ALA A 136 12.42 -6.01 4.51
CA ALA A 136 12.53 -6.20 5.95
C ALA A 136 12.33 -7.66 6.35
N ALA A 137 11.40 -8.39 5.70
CA ALA A 137 11.20 -9.81 5.91
C ALA A 137 12.42 -10.63 5.45
N ALA A 138 12.94 -10.36 4.26
CA ALA A 138 14.13 -11.02 3.73
C ALA A 138 15.36 -10.83 4.63
N ALA A 139 15.56 -9.61 5.15
CA ALA A 139 16.65 -9.30 6.08
C ALA A 139 16.56 -10.10 7.40
N ARG A 140 15.35 -10.42 7.88
CA ARG A 140 15.15 -11.26 9.07
C ARG A 140 15.44 -12.74 8.82
N THR A 141 15.33 -13.20 7.58
CA THR A 141 15.57 -14.60 7.21
C THR A 141 17.02 -14.91 6.81
N GLN A 142 17.89 -13.90 6.71
CA GLN A 142 19.30 -14.10 6.37
C GLN A 142 20.07 -14.63 7.61
N PRO A 143 20.71 -15.81 7.57
CA PRO A 143 21.55 -16.27 8.67
C PRO A 143 22.74 -15.30 8.87
N PRO A 144 23.26 -15.14 10.11
CA PRO A 144 24.42 -14.28 10.34
C PRO A 144 25.57 -14.76 9.47
N ALA A 145 26.22 -13.83 8.76
CA ALA A 145 27.39 -14.12 7.95
C ALA A 145 28.40 -14.89 8.83
N ALA A 146 28.77 -16.09 8.40
CA ALA A 146 29.78 -16.89 9.08
C ALA A 146 31.05 -16.04 9.23
N ALA A 147 31.38 -15.69 10.46
CA ALA A 147 32.68 -15.11 10.78
C ALA A 147 33.72 -16.18 10.42
N GLY A 148 34.47 -15.93 9.34
CA GLY A 148 35.53 -16.82 8.88
C GLY A 148 36.66 -16.92 9.91
N ASP A 149 37.14 -18.15 10.09
CA ASP A 149 38.31 -18.54 10.88
C ASP A 149 39.63 -17.93 10.35
#